data_AF-A0A1C5F7F4-F1
#
_entry.id   AF-A0A1C5F7F4-F1
#
_cell.length_a   1.000
_cell.length_b   1.000
_cell.length_c   1.000
_cell.angle_alpha   90.00
_cell.angle_beta   90.00
_cell.angle_gamma   90.00
#
_symmetry.space_group_name_H-M   'P 1'
#
loop_
_entity.id
_entity.type
_entity.pdbx_description
1 polymer ?
#
loop_
_entity_poly.entity_id
_entity_poly.type
_entity_poly.pdbx_seq_one_letter_code
_entity_poly.pdbx_strand_id
1 'polypeptide(L)'
;GAGRPGQPSAGGATPAGDFAPFWFAVPVARPLFGEDGSPTPIAELAPGTWYLAVEQRGTGLVAQTQDGRRGVLQDTSGIQRG
;
A
#
# COMPACT_ATOMS: atom_id res chain seq x y z
N GLY A 1 37.87 4.90 36.65
CA GLY A 1 37.03 5.69 35.71
C GLY A 1 37.89 6.11 34.54
N ALA A 2 37.42 6.23 33.30
CA ALA A 2 36.08 6.18 32.75
C ALA A 2 36.20 5.71 31.29
N GLY A 3 35.37 4.76 30.87
CA GLY A 3 35.22 4.36 29.47
C GLY A 3 34.39 5.39 28.71
N ARG A 4 34.77 5.67 27.46
CA ARG A 4 34.11 6.62 26.55
C ARG A 4 32.63 6.25 26.32
N PRO A 5 31.73 7.24 26.18
CA PRO A 5 30.32 7.00 25.90
C PRO A 5 30.12 6.54 24.45
N GLY A 6 29.10 5.70 24.27
CA GLY A 6 28.84 4.91 23.07
C GLY A 6 28.54 5.70 21.80
N GLN A 7 28.88 5.09 20.67
CA GLN A 7 28.44 5.47 19.34
C GLN A 7 27.11 4.77 18.97
N PRO A 8 26.30 5.37 18.10
CA PRO A 8 24.88 5.09 17.98
C PRO A 8 24.63 3.97 16.97
N SER A 9 23.83 2.98 17.35
CA SER A 9 23.16 2.12 16.38
C SER A 9 21.68 2.43 16.46
N ALA A 10 21.22 3.13 15.42
CA ALA A 10 19.81 3.34 15.13
C ALA A 10 19.06 2.02 15.32
N GLY A 11 18.12 1.99 16.25
CA GLY A 11 17.09 0.96 16.31
C GLY A 11 16.23 1.13 15.07
N GLY A 12 16.66 0.52 13.97
CA GLY A 12 15.93 0.46 12.72
C GLY A 12 14.54 -0.07 13.03
N ALA A 13 13.53 0.69 12.61
CA ALA A 13 12.21 0.15 12.39
C ALA A 13 12.40 -1.19 11.66
N THR A 14 11.91 -2.27 12.26
CA THR A 14 11.79 -3.57 11.60
C THR A 14 11.29 -3.30 10.18
N PRO A 15 12.02 -3.64 9.10
CA PRO A 15 11.51 -3.39 7.77
C PRO A 15 10.18 -4.12 7.70
N ALA A 16 9.08 -3.37 7.53
CA ALA A 16 7.88 -3.93 6.95
C ALA A 16 8.39 -4.63 5.67
N GLY A 17 8.39 -5.97 5.67
CA GLY A 17 9.18 -6.77 4.73
C GLY A 17 9.06 -6.19 3.33
N ASP A 18 10.21 -5.96 2.68
CA ASP A 18 10.36 -5.09 1.50
C ASP A 18 9.20 -5.22 0.51
N PHE A 19 8.20 -4.34 0.64
CA PHE A 19 7.08 -4.32 -0.27
C PHE A 19 7.58 -3.79 -1.60
N ALA A 20 7.70 -4.66 -2.60
CA ALA A 20 8.01 -4.26 -3.96
C ALA A 20 6.72 -3.78 -4.64
N PRO A 21 6.68 -2.56 -5.21
CA PRO A 21 5.55 -2.12 -5.99
C PRO A 21 5.27 -3.08 -7.16
N PHE A 22 4.00 -3.39 -7.39
CA PHE A 22 3.58 -4.29 -8.47
C PHE A 22 2.31 -3.78 -9.13
N TRP A 23 2.15 -4.10 -10.42
CA TRP A 23 0.93 -3.76 -11.13
C TRP A 23 -0.13 -4.81 -10.82
N PHE A 24 -1.38 -4.38 -10.68
CA PHE A 24 -2.50 -5.29 -10.50
C PHE A 24 -3.76 -4.84 -11.21
N ALA A 25 -4.66 -5.79 -11.49
CA ALA A 25 -5.99 -5.54 -12.01
C ALA A 25 -7.04 -6.22 -11.13
N VAL A 26 -8.21 -5.60 -11.01
CA VAL A 26 -9.34 -6.14 -10.24
C VAL A 26 -10.30 -6.94 -11.15
N PRO A 27 -10.92 -8.02 -10.66
CA PRO A 27 -11.85 -8.83 -11.47
C PRO A 27 -13.26 -8.21 -11.56
N VAL A 28 -13.63 -7.39 -10.57
CA VAL A 28 -14.90 -6.65 -10.48
C VAL A 28 -14.60 -5.24 -9.97
N ALA A 29 -15.52 -4.30 -10.14
CA ALA A 29 -15.37 -2.94 -9.63
C ALA A 29 -15.13 -2.94 -8.10
N ARG A 30 -14.08 -2.26 -7.65
CA ARG A 30 -13.73 -2.17 -6.21
C ARG A 30 -13.63 -0.73 -5.74
N PRO A 31 -14.24 -0.37 -4.59
CA PRO A 31 -14.05 0.95 -4.01
C PRO A 31 -12.61 1.12 -3.53
N LEU A 32 -12.07 2.30 -3.78
CA LEU A 32 -10.80 2.75 -3.23
C LEU A 32 -11.09 3.80 -2.16
N PHE A 33 -10.61 3.58 -0.94
CA PHE A 33 -10.86 4.47 0.20
C PHE A 33 -9.68 5.42 0.43
N GLY A 34 -9.93 6.55 1.10
CA GLY A 34 -8.85 7.42 1.55
C GLY A 34 -7.89 6.71 2.51
N GLU A 35 -6.63 7.16 2.54
CA GLU A 35 -5.66 6.67 3.53
C GLU A 35 -5.96 7.20 4.96
N ASP A 36 -6.84 8.19 5.07
CA ASP A 36 -7.35 8.77 6.32
C ASP A 36 -8.25 7.81 7.13
N GLY A 37 -8.64 6.68 6.55
CA GLY A 37 -9.52 5.69 7.19
C GLY A 37 -11.01 6.02 7.08
N SER A 38 -11.38 7.03 6.28
CA SER A 38 -12.77 7.33 5.98
C SER A 38 -13.48 6.16 5.30
N PRO A 39 -14.74 5.84 5.65
CA PRO A 39 -15.53 4.84 4.95
C PRO A 39 -16.07 5.34 3.61
N THR A 40 -15.79 6.59 3.22
CA THR A 40 -16.21 7.14 1.93
C THR A 40 -15.18 6.82 0.85
N PRO A 41 -15.58 6.14 -0.25
CA PRO A 41 -14.68 5.91 -1.37
C PRO A 41 -14.26 7.23 -2.05
N ILE A 42 -12.99 7.31 -2.44
CA ILE A 42 -12.41 8.42 -3.21
C ILE A 42 -12.26 8.09 -4.70
N ALA A 43 -12.36 6.81 -5.05
CA ALA A 43 -12.31 6.29 -6.41
C ALA A 43 -12.97 4.91 -6.49
N GLU A 44 -13.16 4.43 -7.72
CA GLU A 44 -13.52 3.05 -8.01
C GLU A 44 -12.50 2.47 -8.99
N LEU A 45 -11.95 1.30 -8.66
CA LEU A 45 -11.07 0.55 -9.53
C LEU A 45 -11.94 -0.32 -10.44
N ALA A 46 -11.93 -0.02 -11.75
CA ALA A 46 -12.64 -0.80 -12.75
C ALA A 46 -11.83 -2.01 -13.25
N PRO A 47 -12.50 -3.12 -13.65
CA PRO A 47 -11.86 -4.22 -14.36
C PRO A 47 -11.21 -3.81 -15.68
N GLY A 48 -10.19 -4.55 -16.11
CA GLY A 48 -9.45 -4.27 -17.35
C GLY A 48 -8.50 -3.07 -17.27
N THR A 49 -8.48 -2.35 -16.14
CA THR A 49 -7.51 -1.29 -15.86
C THR A 49 -6.44 -1.79 -14.90
N TRP A 50 -5.19 -1.45 -15.18
CA TRP A 50 -4.04 -1.76 -14.31
C TRP A 50 -3.74 -0.58 -13.39
N TYR A 51 -3.56 -0.90 -12.10
CA TYR A 51 -3.26 0.02 -11.01
C TYR A 51 -1.97 -0.41 -10.31
N LEU A 52 -1.24 0.53 -9.71
CA LEU A 52 0.02 0.22 -9.05
C LEU A 52 -0.23 0.02 -7.56
N ALA A 53 0.08 -1.16 -7.02
CA ALA A 53 0.16 -1.34 -5.58
C ALA A 53 1.53 -0.82 -5.11
N VAL A 54 1.54 0.10 -4.15
CA VAL A 54 2.77 0.78 -3.67
C VAL A 54 3.10 0.49 -2.22
N GLU A 55 2.12 0.02 -1.44
CA GLU A 55 2.32 -0.37 -0.04
C GLU A 55 1.27 -1.42 0.37
N GLN A 56 1.62 -2.27 1.34
CA GLN A 56 0.67 -3.17 1.99
C GLN A 56 0.14 -2.55 3.29
N ARG A 57 -1.19 -2.42 3.40
CA ARG A 57 -1.87 -1.84 4.56
C ARG A 57 -2.73 -2.89 5.24
N GLY A 58 -2.15 -3.60 6.22
CA GLY A 58 -2.81 -4.74 6.86
C GLY A 58 -3.13 -5.83 5.83
N THR A 59 -4.41 -6.12 5.63
CA THR A 59 -4.91 -7.06 4.60
C THR A 59 -5.20 -6.39 3.25
N GLY A 60 -5.20 -5.05 3.21
CA GLY A 60 -5.42 -4.26 2.00
C GLY A 60 -4.12 -3.81 1.33
N LEU A 61 -4.26 -3.11 0.21
CA LEU A 61 -3.16 -2.53 -0.56
C LEU A 61 -3.39 -1.03 -0.73
N VAL A 62 -2.34 -0.23 -0.59
CA VAL A 62 -2.37 1.14 -1.12
C VAL A 62 -2.16 1.05 -2.62
N ALA A 63 -3.17 1.47 -3.37
CA ALA A 63 -3.16 1.53 -4.82
C ALA A 63 -3.02 2.98 -5.27
N GLN A 64 -2.22 3.18 -6.30
CA GLN A 64 -2.13 4.41 -7.06
C GLN A 64 -2.84 4.23 -8.40
N THR A 65 -3.81 5.10 -8.65
CA THR A 65 -4.53 5.17 -9.93
C THR A 65 -3.72 5.94 -10.97
N GLN A 66 -4.07 5.76 -12.25
CA GLN A 66 -3.33 6.39 -13.36
C GLN A 66 -3.44 7.92 -13.38
N ASP A 67 -4.50 8.48 -12.80
CA ASP A 67 -4.66 9.92 -12.59
C ASP A 67 -3.96 10.44 -11.32
N GLY A 68 -3.18 9.58 -10.64
CA GLY A 68 -2.32 9.95 -9.52
C GLY A 68 -2.98 9.90 -8.15
N ARG A 69 -4.28 9.55 -8.04
CA ARG A 69 -4.94 9.35 -6.73
C ARG A 69 -4.35 8.12 -6.04
N ARG A 70 -4.14 8.25 -4.73
CA ARG A 70 -3.72 7.15 -3.86
C ARG A 70 -4.81 6.85 -2.86
N GLY A 71 -5.06 5.57 -2.63
CA GLY A 71 -6.02 5.12 -1.64
C GLY A 71 -5.85 3.65 -1.30
N VAL A 72 -6.65 3.18 -0.35
CA VAL A 72 -6.59 1.82 0.18
C VAL A 72 -7.66 0.97 -0.50
N LEU A 73 -7.21 -0.06 -1.20
CA LEU A 73 -8.04 -1.17 -1.65
C LEU A 73 -8.17 -2.18 -0.51
N GLN A 74 -9.35 -2.27 0.08
CA GLN A 74 -9.61 -3.21 1.18
C GLN A 74 -9.86 -4.64 0.69
N ASP A 75 -10.58 -4.79 -0.43
CA ASP A 75 -10.88 -6.10 -1.01
C ASP A 75 -9.88 -6.44 -2.12
N THR A 76 -8.87 -7.23 -1.76
CA THR A 76 -7.82 -7.71 -2.66
C THR A 76 -8.12 -9.10 -3.22
N SER A 77 -9.35 -9.59 -3.04
CA SER A 77 -9.75 -10.94 -3.47
C SER A 77 -9.80 -11.03 -4.99
N GLY A 78 -9.07 -11.99 -5.55
CA GLY A 78 -9.05 -12.28 -6.98
C GLY A 78 -8.31 -11.26 -7.85
N ILE A 79 -7.51 -10.36 -7.26
CA ILE A 79 -6.68 -9.45 -8.06
C ILE A 79 -5.67 -10.22 -8.90
N GLN A 80 -5.48 -9.79 -10.13
CA GLN A 80 -4.39 -10.24 -10.99
C GLN A 80 -3.16 -9.38 -10.67
N ARG A 81 -1.98 -9.98 -10.51
CA ARG A 81 -0.72 -9.27 -10.26
C ARG A 81 0.22 -9.50 -11.44
N GLY A 82 1.00 -8.49 -11.82
CA GLY A 82 1.96 -8.52 -12.91
C GLY A 82 3.22 -7.72 -12.60
#